data_AF-A0A7S1FFD9-F1
#
_entry.id   AF-A0A7S1FFD9-F1
#
_cell.length_a   1.000
_cell.length_b   1.000
_cell.length_c   1.000
_cell.angle_alpha   90.00
_cell.angle_beta   90.00
_cell.angle_gamma   90.00
#
_symmetry.space_group_name_H-M   'P 1'
#
loop_
_entity.id
_entity.type
_entity.pdbx_description
1 polymer ?
#
loop_
_entity_poly.entity_id
_entity_poly.type
_entity_poly.pdbx_seq_one_letter_code
_entity_poly.pdbx_strand_id
1 'polypeptide(L)'
;LNPIAGFPVCVGSNGNVEHQLQTLRTQLQQICPCGGTPLTECIQSICNRWRSLSLRPGQRIFVIIVTDGEPNGPASCFSSALKQFSRDLPVNFVVRLCTDDDHIGNFYRKLDADDELSLDVVDDILNESKDVYLKNPWLCYSFVLHTVREAGTLLKHFDWIDERQLLPYEASLCARLLLSGSAFVGDAESFLKIAKRDIAQSPRILS
;
A
#
# COMPACT_ATOMS: atom_id res chain seq x y z
N LEU A 1 10.39 29.29 20.16
CA LEU A 1 10.38 28.02 19.42
C LEU A 1 9.11 27.29 19.80
N ASN A 2 8.05 27.45 19.01
CA ASN A 2 6.78 26.77 19.27
C ASN A 2 7.01 25.25 19.17
N PRO A 3 6.61 24.45 20.17
CA PRO A 3 6.57 23.01 20.00
C PRO A 3 5.62 22.74 18.84
N ILE A 4 6.08 21.97 17.85
CA ILE A 4 5.25 21.46 16.76
C ILE A 4 4.03 20.83 17.43
N ALA A 5 2.87 21.48 17.26
CA ALA A 5 1.61 21.00 17.78
C ALA A 5 1.48 19.55 17.33
N GLY A 6 1.38 18.64 18.30
CA GLY A 6 1.44 17.20 18.06
C GLY A 6 0.51 16.85 16.92
N PHE A 7 1.05 16.19 15.89
CA PHE A 7 0.25 15.75 14.74
C PHE A 7 -1.03 15.10 15.27
N PRO A 8 -2.20 15.55 14.81
CA PRO A 8 -3.44 14.94 15.22
C PRO A 8 -3.44 13.48 14.74
N VAL A 9 -3.12 12.55 15.65
CA VAL A 9 -3.19 11.12 15.37
C VAL A 9 -4.55 10.66 15.83
N CYS A 10 -5.44 10.36 14.89
CA CYS A 10 -6.68 9.65 15.17
C CYS A 10 -6.35 8.19 15.50
N VAL A 11 -6.27 7.85 16.79
CA VAL A 11 -6.12 6.45 17.23
C VAL A 11 -7.51 5.84 17.34
N GLY A 12 -7.89 5.04 16.35
CA GLY A 12 -9.15 4.31 16.36
C GLY A 12 -9.08 3.04 17.20
N SER A 13 -9.35 3.11 18.51
CA SER A 13 -9.59 1.91 19.33
C SER A 13 -11.07 1.54 19.24
N ASN A 14 -11.43 0.53 18.44
CA ASN A 14 -12.79 -0.05 18.34
C ASN A 14 -13.94 0.97 18.17
N GLY A 15 -13.68 2.12 17.53
CA GLY A 15 -14.59 3.26 17.49
C GLY A 15 -15.45 3.34 16.23
N ASN A 16 -16.62 3.94 16.38
CA ASN A 16 -17.54 4.31 15.30
C ASN A 16 -16.77 5.04 14.17
N VAL A 17 -16.74 4.43 12.98
CA VAL A 17 -16.06 4.97 11.78
C VAL A 17 -16.52 6.39 11.47
N GLU A 18 -17.81 6.69 11.64
CA GLU A 18 -18.34 8.04 11.39
C GLU A 18 -17.70 9.08 12.33
N HIS A 19 -17.48 8.71 13.59
CA HIS A 19 -16.80 9.59 14.54
C HIS A 19 -15.33 9.82 14.16
N GLN A 20 -14.64 8.79 13.67
CA GLN A 20 -13.25 8.93 13.21
C GLN A 20 -13.15 9.82 11.98
N LEU A 21 -14.04 9.61 11.00
CA LEU A 21 -14.14 10.46 9.81
C LEU A 21 -14.47 11.90 10.19
N GLN A 22 -15.38 12.11 11.14
CA GLN A 22 -15.71 13.45 11.61
C GLN A 22 -14.53 14.12 12.33
N THR A 23 -13.77 13.37 13.13
CA THR A 23 -12.57 13.85 13.80
C THR A 23 -11.51 14.26 12.77
N LEU A 24 -11.26 13.39 11.78
CA LEU A 24 -10.32 13.66 10.69
C LEU A 24 -10.75 14.89 9.87
N ARG A 25 -12.02 14.99 9.48
CA ARG A 25 -12.57 16.17 8.76
C ARG A 25 -12.36 17.46 9.56
N THR A 26 -12.64 17.43 10.86
CA THR A 26 -12.47 18.59 11.73
C THR A 26 -11.00 19.00 11.81
N GLN A 27 -10.08 18.04 11.91
CA GLN A 27 -8.65 18.30 11.93
C GLN A 27 -8.16 18.87 10.60
N LEU A 28 -8.58 18.29 9.47
CA LEU A 28 -8.21 18.77 8.13
C LEU A 28 -8.72 20.20 7.89
N GLN A 29 -9.87 20.59 8.44
CA GLN A 29 -10.39 21.97 8.37
C GLN A 29 -9.57 22.97 9.18
N GLN A 30 -8.79 22.51 10.15
CA GLN A 30 -7.98 23.36 11.05
C GLN A 30 -6.50 23.44 10.62
N ILE A 31 -6.08 22.61 9.67
CA ILE A 31 -4.70 22.54 9.19
C ILE A 31 -4.59 23.33 7.88
N CYS A 32 -3.55 24.15 7.78
CA CYS A 32 -3.13 24.75 6.53
C CYS A 32 -1.87 24.04 6.01
N PRO A 33 -1.67 23.92 4.68
CA PRO A 33 -0.39 23.49 4.13
C PRO A 33 0.73 24.43 4.62
N CYS A 34 1.73 23.86 5.29
CA CYS A 34 2.82 24.63 5.95
C CYS A 34 4.20 24.39 5.32
N GLY A 35 4.26 23.80 4.11
CA GLY A 35 5.46 23.71 3.27
C GLY A 35 6.50 22.64 3.64
N GLY A 36 6.21 21.72 4.57
CA GLY A 36 7.08 20.59 4.86
C GLY A 36 6.30 19.30 5.10
N THR A 37 6.99 18.16 5.00
CA THR A 37 6.42 16.81 5.11
C THR A 37 7.08 16.06 6.28
N PRO A 38 6.61 16.26 7.53
CA PRO A 38 7.23 15.73 8.74
C PRO A 38 6.95 14.23 8.97
N LEU A 39 7.17 13.41 7.94
CA LEU A 39 6.87 11.98 7.95
C LEU A 39 7.77 11.22 8.92
N THR A 40 9.06 11.57 9.00
CA THR A 40 10.01 10.93 9.92
C THR A 40 9.56 11.06 11.37
N GLU A 41 9.20 12.28 11.78
CA GLU A 41 8.73 12.57 13.14
C GLU A 41 7.39 11.88 13.42
N CYS A 42 6.49 11.84 12.43
CA CYS A 42 5.20 11.17 12.54
C CYS A 42 5.37 9.65 12.76
N ILE A 43 6.20 9.00 11.94
CA ILE A 43 6.51 7.57 12.06
C ILE A 43 7.16 7.25 13.40
N GLN A 44 8.14 8.05 13.84
CA GLN A 44 8.79 7.87 15.14
C GLN A 44 7.79 8.02 16.29
N SER A 45 6.89 9.00 16.23
CA SER A 45 5.84 9.22 17.22
C SER A 45 4.88 8.03 17.32
N ILE A 46 4.42 7.50 16.18
CA ILE A 46 3.56 6.31 16.14
C ILE A 46 4.29 5.09 16.67
N CYS A 47 5.51 4.84 16.20
CA CYS A 47 6.36 3.74 16.66
C CYS A 47 6.52 3.78 18.19
N ASN A 48 6.94 4.92 18.75
CA ASN A 48 7.08 5.11 20.19
C ASN A 48 5.79 4.81 20.96
N ARG A 49 4.63 5.22 20.43
CA ARG A 49 3.32 5.00 21.07
C ARG A 49 2.89 3.55 21.02
N TRP A 50 3.21 2.84 19.95
CA TRP A 50 2.74 1.48 19.70
C TRP A 50 3.76 0.42 20.10
N ARG A 51 4.96 0.78 20.57
CA ARG A 51 5.98 -0.17 21.07
C ARG A 51 5.47 -1.23 22.05
N SER A 52 4.47 -0.90 22.87
CA SER A 52 3.88 -1.83 23.85
C SER A 52 2.67 -2.59 23.32
N LEU A 53 2.28 -2.39 22.06
CA LEU A 53 1.13 -3.03 21.46
C LEU A 53 1.39 -4.54 21.35
N SER A 54 0.57 -5.32 22.05
CA SER A 54 0.63 -6.77 22.01
C SER A 54 -0.31 -7.30 20.92
N LEU A 55 0.26 -7.81 19.84
CA LEU A 55 -0.47 -8.45 18.75
C LEU A 55 -0.60 -9.95 18.99
N ARG A 56 -1.74 -10.52 18.59
CA ARG A 56 -1.92 -11.98 18.57
C ARG A 56 -1.10 -12.59 17.44
N PRO A 57 -0.70 -13.87 17.54
CA PRO A 57 -0.06 -14.57 16.44
C PRO A 57 -0.83 -14.43 15.13
N GLY A 58 -0.12 -14.05 14.05
CA GLY A 58 -0.71 -13.84 12.73
C GLY A 58 -1.33 -12.46 12.50
N GLN A 59 -1.47 -11.60 13.51
CA GLN A 59 -1.88 -10.22 13.31
C GLN A 59 -0.74 -9.39 12.71
N ARG A 60 -1.11 -8.51 11.78
CA ARG A 60 -0.22 -7.60 11.06
C ARG A 60 -0.76 -6.19 11.17
N ILE A 61 0.13 -5.20 11.15
CA ILE A 61 -0.25 -3.78 11.11
C ILE A 61 0.00 -3.29 9.69
N PHE A 62 -0.97 -2.59 9.11
CA PHE A 62 -0.77 -1.83 7.89
C PHE A 62 -0.68 -0.35 8.26
N VAL A 63 0.40 0.31 7.81
CA VAL A 63 0.58 1.76 7.94
C VAL A 63 0.54 2.34 6.53
N ILE A 64 -0.55 3.03 6.23
CA ILE A 64 -0.78 3.69 4.94
C ILE A 64 -0.34 5.14 5.07
N ILE A 65 0.68 5.50 4.32
CA ILE A 65 1.25 6.85 4.24
C ILE A 65 0.72 7.48 2.97
N VAL A 66 -0.10 8.53 3.11
CA VAL A 66 -0.61 9.30 1.97
C VAL A 66 0.17 10.61 1.92
N THR A 67 0.90 10.84 0.83
CA THR A 67 1.84 11.98 0.75
C THR A 67 2.01 12.47 -0.69
N ASP A 68 2.19 13.78 -0.84
CA ASP A 68 2.57 14.46 -2.07
C ASP A 68 4.04 14.91 -2.06
N GLY A 69 4.79 14.58 -1.00
CA GLY A 69 6.17 15.05 -0.81
C GLY A 69 7.11 14.07 -0.11
N GLU A 70 8.39 14.42 -0.11
CA GLU A 70 9.47 13.73 0.60
C GLU A 70 9.50 14.07 2.08
N PRO A 71 9.95 13.15 2.96
CA PRO A 71 10.16 13.43 4.37
C PRO A 71 11.09 14.61 4.59
N ASN A 72 10.81 15.42 5.61
CA ASN A 72 11.74 16.46 6.05
C ASN A 72 13.10 15.85 6.44
N GLY A 73 14.17 16.52 6.02
CA GLY A 73 15.54 16.13 6.36
C GLY A 73 16.08 14.97 5.51
N PRO A 74 17.14 14.29 5.99
CA PRO A 74 17.79 13.23 5.21
C PRO A 74 16.92 11.98 5.03
N ALA A 75 16.90 11.44 3.82
CA ALA A 75 16.24 10.17 3.46
C ALA A 75 16.59 9.01 4.42
N SER A 76 17.84 8.96 4.86
CA SER A 76 18.34 7.93 5.77
C SER A 76 17.67 7.96 7.14
N CYS A 77 17.24 9.13 7.62
CA CYS A 77 16.51 9.26 8.88
C CYS A 77 15.11 8.63 8.77
N PHE A 78 14.42 8.88 7.64
CA PHE A 78 13.11 8.29 7.38
C PHE A 78 13.19 6.78 7.22
N SER A 79 14.11 6.28 6.38
CA SER A 79 14.36 4.84 6.21
C SER A 79 14.69 4.17 7.55
N SER A 80 15.54 4.78 8.37
CA SER A 80 15.89 4.26 9.71
C SER A 80 14.68 4.18 10.64
N ALA A 81 13.76 5.14 10.57
CA ALA A 81 12.54 5.15 11.38
C ALA A 81 11.58 4.02 10.95
N LEU A 82 11.41 3.80 9.64
CA LEU A 82 10.62 2.67 9.13
C LEU A 82 11.23 1.33 9.55
N LYS A 83 12.55 1.16 9.37
CA LYS A 83 13.26 -0.07 9.77
C LYS A 83 13.15 -0.33 11.26
N GLN A 84 13.22 0.71 12.09
CA GLN A 84 13.00 0.58 13.52
C GLN A 84 11.58 0.09 13.84
N PHE A 85 10.56 0.64 13.20
CA PHE A 85 9.18 0.20 13.39
C PHE A 85 9.02 -1.27 12.97
N SER A 86 9.56 -1.67 11.81
CA SER A 86 9.54 -3.06 11.33
C SER A 86 10.24 -4.05 12.26
N ARG A 87 11.24 -3.61 13.03
CA ARG A 87 11.91 -4.45 14.05
C ARG A 87 11.06 -4.60 15.31
N ASP A 88 10.34 -3.56 15.70
CA ASP A 88 9.55 -3.53 16.93
C ASP A 88 8.19 -4.23 16.75
N LEU A 89 7.59 -4.17 15.56
CA LEU A 89 6.25 -4.70 15.26
C LEU A 89 6.16 -5.31 13.85
N PRO A 90 5.26 -6.29 13.62
CA PRO A 90 5.03 -6.88 12.30
C PRO A 90 4.18 -5.94 11.43
N VAL A 91 4.82 -4.89 10.91
CA VAL A 91 4.20 -3.84 10.10
C VAL A 91 4.52 -4.01 8.61
N ASN A 92 3.53 -3.66 7.79
CA ASN A 92 3.62 -3.49 6.35
C ASN A 92 3.28 -2.03 6.03
N PHE A 93 4.09 -1.39 5.22
CA PHE A 93 3.89 0.00 4.81
C PHE A 93 3.33 0.05 3.40
N VAL A 94 2.43 1.00 3.16
CA VAL A 94 1.99 1.38 1.83
C VAL A 94 2.20 2.88 1.70
N VAL A 95 2.94 3.33 0.70
CA VAL A 95 3.03 4.75 0.37
C VAL A 95 2.15 5.01 -0.84
N ARG A 96 1.07 5.76 -0.62
CA ARG A 96 0.20 6.25 -1.67
C ARG A 96 0.66 7.65 -2.08
N LEU A 97 1.18 7.77 -3.29
CA LEU A 97 1.63 9.05 -3.83
C LEU A 97 0.44 9.86 -4.33
N CYS A 98 0.43 11.14 -3.97
CA CYS A 98 -0.58 12.12 -4.35
C CYS A 98 0.06 13.26 -5.14
N THR A 99 1.05 12.95 -5.97
CA THR A 99 1.88 13.90 -6.71
C THR A 99 2.21 13.33 -8.08
N ASP A 100 2.35 14.20 -9.07
CA ASP A 100 2.87 13.89 -10.41
C ASP A 100 4.36 14.22 -10.55
N ASP A 101 5.02 14.58 -9.43
CA ASP A 101 6.45 14.88 -9.42
C ASP A 101 7.30 13.60 -9.45
N ASP A 102 7.89 13.32 -10.62
CA ASP A 102 8.82 12.22 -10.87
C ASP A 102 9.97 12.15 -9.84
N HIS A 103 10.43 13.29 -9.30
CA HIS A 103 11.49 13.30 -8.29
C HIS A 103 11.04 12.55 -7.02
N ILE A 104 9.83 12.86 -6.56
CA ILE A 104 9.23 12.26 -5.36
C ILE A 104 8.93 10.78 -5.62
N GLY A 105 8.38 10.44 -6.80
CA GLY A 105 8.18 9.04 -7.20
C GLY A 105 9.48 8.24 -7.21
N ASN A 106 10.55 8.82 -7.76
CA ASN A 106 11.88 8.19 -7.78
C ASN A 106 12.49 8.01 -6.39
N PHE A 107 12.23 8.93 -5.46
CA PHE A 107 12.64 8.79 -4.06
C PHE A 107 12.01 7.54 -3.43
N TYR A 108 10.68 7.40 -3.53
CA TYR A 108 9.98 6.28 -2.91
C TYR A 108 10.30 4.96 -3.59
N ARG A 109 10.44 4.92 -4.92
CA ARG A 109 10.86 3.70 -5.63
C ARG A 109 12.24 3.19 -5.18
N LYS A 110 13.18 4.10 -4.87
CA LYS A 110 14.49 3.70 -4.32
C LYS A 110 14.38 3.17 -2.90
N LEU A 111 13.44 3.70 -2.12
CA LEU A 111 13.16 3.24 -0.76
C LEU A 111 12.51 1.85 -0.77
N ASP A 112 11.66 1.58 -1.75
CA ASP A 112 10.95 0.32 -1.96
C ASP A 112 11.87 -0.83 -2.37
N ALA A 113 12.92 -0.52 -3.13
CA ALA A 113 13.96 -1.48 -3.51
C ALA A 113 14.83 -1.98 -2.32
N ASP A 114 14.59 -1.51 -1.09
CA ASP A 114 15.28 -1.96 0.11
C ASP A 114 14.62 -3.23 0.67
N ASP A 115 15.23 -4.39 0.42
CA ASP A 115 14.72 -5.71 0.83
C ASP A 115 14.49 -5.88 2.35
N GLU A 116 15.06 -5.01 3.20
CA GLU A 116 14.84 -5.02 4.64
C GLU A 116 13.50 -4.38 5.06
N LEU A 117 12.81 -3.71 4.13
CA LEU A 117 11.54 -3.03 4.35
C LEU A 117 10.40 -3.76 3.63
N SER A 118 9.30 -4.00 4.35
CA SER A 118 8.04 -4.39 3.71
C SER A 118 7.28 -3.12 3.36
N LEU A 119 7.65 -2.51 2.24
CA LEU A 119 7.04 -1.32 1.66
C LEU A 119 6.36 -1.73 0.33
N ASP A 120 5.31 -1.01 -0.05
CA ASP A 120 4.68 -1.04 -1.39
C ASP A 120 4.42 0.44 -1.73
N VAL A 121 4.89 0.90 -2.89
CA VAL A 121 4.68 2.25 -3.37
C VAL A 121 3.64 2.23 -4.47
N VAL A 122 2.51 2.89 -4.22
CA VAL A 122 1.38 2.97 -5.15
C VAL A 122 1.27 4.39 -5.67
N ASP A 123 1.52 4.57 -6.97
CA ASP A 123 1.38 5.84 -7.68
C ASP A 123 -0.05 6.03 -8.22
N ASP A 124 -0.29 7.01 -9.09
CA ASP A 124 -1.59 7.16 -9.74
C ASP A 124 -1.98 5.95 -10.61
N ILE A 125 -3.29 5.70 -10.69
CA ILE A 125 -3.83 4.53 -11.40
C ILE A 125 -3.42 4.47 -12.89
N LEU A 126 -3.22 5.60 -13.56
CA LEU A 126 -2.86 5.60 -14.98
C LEU A 126 -1.42 5.12 -15.14
N ASN A 127 -0.49 5.62 -14.32
CA ASN A 127 0.91 5.18 -14.35
C ASN A 127 1.03 3.72 -13.92
N GLU A 128 0.37 3.31 -12.84
CA GLU A 128 0.29 1.92 -12.40
C GLU A 128 -0.24 1.00 -13.52
N SER A 129 -1.34 1.39 -14.18
CA SER A 129 -1.92 0.59 -15.25
C SER A 129 -1.01 0.43 -16.47
N LYS A 130 -0.23 1.47 -16.81
CA LYS A 130 0.75 1.40 -17.89
C LYS A 130 1.88 0.45 -17.53
N ASP A 131 2.42 0.55 -16.33
CA ASP A 131 3.52 -0.29 -15.86
C ASP A 131 3.10 -1.77 -15.79
N VAL A 132 1.91 -2.04 -15.25
CA VAL A 132 1.32 -3.39 -15.25
C VAL A 132 1.11 -3.89 -16.67
N TYR A 133 0.60 -3.07 -17.59
CA TYR A 133 0.41 -3.51 -18.97
C TYR A 133 1.74 -3.84 -19.68
N LEU A 134 2.79 -3.04 -19.43
CA LEU A 134 4.12 -3.25 -20.00
C LEU A 134 4.77 -4.55 -19.47
N LYS A 135 4.56 -4.88 -18.20
CA LYS A 135 5.22 -6.01 -17.52
C LYS A 135 4.38 -7.29 -17.52
N ASN A 136 3.06 -7.16 -17.42
CA ASN A 136 2.06 -8.22 -17.27
C ASN A 136 0.80 -7.94 -18.11
N PRO A 137 0.89 -7.93 -19.46
CA PRO A 137 -0.22 -7.55 -20.35
C PRO A 137 -1.44 -8.48 -20.29
N TRP A 138 -1.31 -9.63 -19.63
CA TRP A 138 -2.41 -10.56 -19.37
C TRP A 138 -3.37 -10.06 -18.29
N LEU A 139 -2.96 -9.07 -17.48
CA LEU A 139 -3.74 -8.51 -16.38
C LEU A 139 -4.24 -7.11 -16.74
N CYS A 140 -5.56 -6.91 -16.69
CA CYS A 140 -6.14 -5.58 -16.71
C CYS A 140 -6.08 -4.99 -15.29
N TYR A 141 -5.22 -3.99 -15.08
CA TYR A 141 -5.16 -3.27 -13.82
C TYR A 141 -6.42 -2.42 -13.64
N SER A 142 -7.18 -2.69 -12.58
CA SER A 142 -8.49 -2.08 -12.33
C SER A 142 -8.48 -1.22 -11.07
N PHE A 143 -9.43 -0.28 -10.96
CA PHE A 143 -9.64 0.49 -9.74
C PHE A 143 -9.81 -0.38 -8.50
N VAL A 144 -10.43 -1.56 -8.63
CA VAL A 144 -10.60 -2.49 -7.50
C VAL A 144 -9.25 -3.01 -7.00
N LEU A 145 -8.38 -3.44 -7.93
CA LEU A 145 -7.04 -3.91 -7.58
C LEU A 145 -6.18 -2.78 -7.02
N HIS A 146 -6.30 -1.58 -7.62
CA HIS A 146 -5.64 -0.38 -7.14
C HIS A 146 -6.02 -0.05 -5.69
N THR A 147 -7.31 0.01 -5.37
CA THR A 147 -7.80 0.25 -4.00
C THR A 147 -7.35 -0.85 -3.03
N VAL A 148 -7.26 -2.10 -3.46
CA VAL A 148 -6.72 -3.19 -2.62
C VAL A 148 -5.24 -2.96 -2.29
N ARG A 149 -4.43 -2.50 -3.25
CA ARG A 149 -3.02 -2.14 -3.01
C ARG A 149 -2.89 -0.92 -2.11
N GLU A 150 -3.66 0.15 -2.37
CA GLU A 150 -3.67 1.35 -1.52
C GLU A 150 -4.06 1.04 -0.06
N ALA A 151 -4.93 0.05 0.16
CA ALA A 151 -5.31 -0.41 1.50
C ALA A 151 -4.27 -1.33 2.17
N GLY A 152 -3.32 -1.86 1.39
CA GLY A 152 -2.33 -2.84 1.80
C GLY A 152 -2.80 -4.29 1.69
N THR A 153 -1.87 -5.16 1.31
CA THR A 153 -2.10 -6.60 1.14
C THR A 153 -0.94 -7.42 1.69
N LEU A 154 -1.23 -8.62 2.18
CA LEU A 154 -0.19 -9.60 2.56
C LEU A 154 0.29 -10.42 1.36
N LEU A 155 -0.34 -10.26 0.20
CA LEU A 155 -0.05 -11.00 -1.01
C LEU A 155 1.01 -10.26 -1.81
N LYS A 156 2.29 -10.54 -1.55
CA LYS A 156 3.45 -9.94 -2.25
C LYS A 156 3.40 -10.07 -3.78
N HIS A 157 2.61 -11.00 -4.30
CA HIS A 157 2.43 -11.14 -5.74
C HIS A 157 1.70 -9.95 -6.38
N PHE A 158 0.89 -9.20 -5.62
CA PHE A 158 0.23 -7.98 -6.09
C PHE A 158 1.13 -6.75 -6.07
N ASP A 159 2.21 -6.80 -5.32
CA ASP A 159 3.28 -5.80 -5.31
C ASP A 159 4.18 -6.00 -6.56
N TRP A 160 4.45 -7.27 -6.93
CA TRP A 160 5.28 -7.56 -8.11
C TRP A 160 4.68 -7.26 -9.49
N ILE A 161 3.37 -7.00 -9.60
CA ILE A 161 2.68 -6.91 -10.91
C ILE A 161 3.11 -5.69 -11.74
N ASP A 162 3.49 -4.62 -11.08
CA ASP A 162 4.01 -3.38 -11.65
C ASP A 162 5.52 -3.27 -11.50
N GLU A 163 6.20 -4.17 -10.79
CA GLU A 163 7.66 -4.15 -10.71
C GLU A 163 8.33 -4.97 -11.82
N ARG A 164 7.79 -6.17 -12.10
CA ARG A 164 8.41 -7.14 -13.00
C ARG A 164 7.41 -8.04 -13.70
N GLN A 165 7.87 -8.73 -14.74
CA GLN A 165 7.12 -9.82 -15.32
C GLN A 165 6.96 -10.96 -14.28
N LEU A 166 5.72 -11.40 -14.08
CA LEU A 166 5.43 -12.54 -13.22
C LEU A 166 5.79 -13.86 -13.91
N LEU A 167 6.31 -14.80 -13.12
CA LEU A 167 6.51 -16.17 -13.58
C LEU A 167 5.14 -16.84 -13.79
N PRO A 168 5.04 -17.86 -14.67
CA PRO A 168 3.76 -18.48 -14.99
C PRO A 168 2.95 -18.96 -13.77
N TYR A 169 3.63 -19.48 -12.74
CA TYR A 169 2.95 -19.92 -11.51
C TYR A 169 2.46 -18.74 -10.64
N GLU A 170 3.17 -17.61 -10.65
CA GLU A 170 2.81 -16.37 -9.94
C GLU A 170 1.59 -15.73 -10.60
N ALA A 171 1.62 -15.63 -11.94
CA ALA A 171 0.49 -15.16 -12.73
C ALA A 171 -0.76 -16.03 -12.50
N SER A 172 -0.59 -17.36 -12.49
CA SER A 172 -1.68 -18.29 -12.17
C SER A 172 -2.22 -18.07 -10.76
N LEU A 173 -1.36 -17.86 -9.75
CA LEU A 173 -1.79 -17.55 -8.38
C LEU A 173 -2.57 -16.24 -8.31
N CYS A 174 -2.06 -15.15 -8.89
CA CYS A 174 -2.76 -13.87 -8.95
C CYS A 174 -4.14 -14.00 -9.59
N ALA A 175 -4.22 -14.67 -10.74
CA ALA A 175 -5.48 -14.85 -11.44
C ALA A 175 -6.50 -15.67 -10.60
N ARG A 176 -6.07 -16.70 -9.86
CA ARG A 176 -6.96 -17.44 -8.95
C ARG A 176 -7.47 -16.58 -7.79
N LEU A 177 -6.61 -15.74 -7.23
CA LEU A 177 -6.97 -14.83 -6.14
C LEU A 177 -8.00 -13.80 -6.61
N LEU A 178 -7.83 -13.26 -7.82
CA LEU A 178 -8.77 -12.30 -8.43
C LEU A 178 -10.11 -12.95 -8.82
N LEU A 179 -10.10 -14.22 -9.26
CA LEU A 179 -11.29 -14.94 -9.71
C LEU A 179 -12.05 -15.68 -8.58
N SER A 180 -11.82 -15.32 -7.31
CA SER A 180 -12.51 -15.91 -6.15
C SER A 180 -12.26 -17.41 -5.91
N GLY A 181 -10.99 -17.83 -5.91
CA GLY A 181 -10.59 -19.11 -5.28
C GLY A 181 -10.84 -20.36 -6.11
N SER A 182 -10.65 -20.29 -7.43
CA SER A 182 -10.60 -21.51 -8.26
C SER A 182 -9.55 -22.49 -7.73
N ALA A 183 -9.90 -23.78 -7.68
CA ALA A 183 -9.02 -24.84 -7.18
C ALA A 183 -7.68 -24.84 -7.93
N PHE A 184 -6.58 -25.13 -7.23
CA PHE A 184 -5.28 -25.34 -7.88
C PHE A 184 -5.42 -26.47 -8.90
N VAL A 185 -5.21 -26.15 -10.17
CA VAL A 185 -5.02 -27.18 -11.19
C VAL A 185 -3.58 -27.10 -11.68
N GLY A 186 -2.89 -28.22 -11.60
CA GLY A 186 -1.44 -28.30 -11.81
C GLY A 186 -0.99 -28.06 -13.25
N ASP A 187 -1.92 -27.98 -14.20
CA ASP A 187 -1.65 -27.76 -15.61
C ASP A 187 -2.37 -26.52 -16.17
N ALA A 188 -1.72 -25.89 -17.16
CA ALA A 188 -2.17 -24.63 -17.74
C ALA A 188 -3.50 -24.78 -18.51
N GLU A 189 -3.75 -25.90 -19.18
CA GLU A 189 -4.97 -26.11 -19.96
C GLU A 189 -6.20 -26.13 -19.06
N SER A 190 -6.13 -26.86 -17.97
CA SER A 190 -7.21 -26.95 -17.00
C SER A 190 -7.45 -25.61 -16.29
N PHE A 191 -6.39 -24.88 -15.94
CA PHE A 191 -6.51 -23.53 -15.41
C PHE A 191 -7.24 -22.59 -16.39
N LEU A 192 -6.84 -22.59 -17.67
CA LEU A 192 -7.50 -21.78 -18.70
C LEU A 192 -8.97 -22.14 -18.88
N LYS A 193 -9.32 -23.43 -18.78
CA LYS A 193 -10.71 -23.90 -18.86
C LYS A 193 -11.57 -23.34 -17.72
N ILE A 194 -11.04 -23.34 -16.49
CA ILE A 194 -11.73 -22.77 -15.32
C ILE A 194 -11.82 -21.25 -15.44
N ALA A 195 -10.72 -20.57 -15.76
CA ALA A 195 -10.71 -19.12 -15.90
C ALA A 195 -11.71 -18.64 -16.97
N LYS A 196 -11.79 -19.31 -18.12
CA LYS A 196 -12.79 -19.00 -19.16
C LYS A 196 -14.23 -19.15 -18.65
N ARG A 197 -14.51 -20.18 -17.86
CA ARG A 197 -15.83 -20.40 -17.24
C ARG A 197 -16.17 -19.27 -16.27
N ASP A 198 -15.24 -18.93 -15.39
CA ASP A 198 -15.45 -17.94 -14.34
C ASP A 198 -15.59 -16.52 -14.94
N ILE A 199 -14.82 -16.19 -15.98
CA ILE A 199 -14.99 -14.96 -16.76
C ILE A 199 -16.37 -14.90 -17.43
N ALA A 200 -16.86 -16.02 -17.99
CA ALA A 200 -18.18 -16.06 -18.62
C ALA A 200 -19.34 -15.88 -17.62
N GLN A 201 -19.13 -16.25 -16.35
CA GLN A 201 -20.12 -16.13 -15.28
C GLN A 201 -20.01 -14.80 -14.52
N SER A 202 -18.86 -14.11 -14.63
CA SER A 202 -18.63 -12.83 -13.98
C SER A 202 -19.50 -11.73 -14.60
N PRO A 203 -20.11 -10.85 -13.79
CA PRO A 203 -20.81 -9.69 -14.31
C PRO A 203 -19.84 -8.84 -15.12
N ARG A 204 -20.22 -8.47 -16.35
CA ARG A 204 -19.40 -7.61 -17.19
C ARG A 204 -19.29 -6.23 -16.54
N ILE A 205 -18.09 -5.87 -16.11
CA ILE A 205 -17.80 -4.53 -15.62
C ILE A 205 -17.59 -3.66 -16.86
N LEU A 206 -18.65 -2.92 -17.20
CA LEU A 206 -18.82 -1.92 -18.26
C LEU A 206 -19.27 -2.42 -19.65
N SER A 207 -20.46 -1.92 -20.03
CA SER A 207 -20.79 -1.40 -21.37
C SER A 207 -20.49 0.08 -21.42
#